data_AF-A0A9P6SCN4-F1
#
_entry.id   AF-A0A9P6SCN4-F1
#
_cell.length_a   1.000
_cell.length_b   1.000
_cell.length_c   1.000
_cell.angle_alpha   90.00
_cell.angle_beta   90.00
_cell.angle_gamma   90.00
#
_symmetry.space_group_name_H-M   'P 1'
#
loop_
_entity.id
_entity.type
_entity.pdbx_description
1 polymer ?
#
loop_
_entity_poly.entity_id
_entity_poly.type
_entity_poly.pdbx_seq_one_letter_code
_entity_poly.pdbx_strand_id
1 'polypeptide(L)'
;MSEKDAKQQQQQQFSMVPLESDPQTARNSSSSSTTPVHQVDTTTETDNGELTPTPAQCTKDSWPQFFVLPHLLKMNAWILLAATTFVMLVYIWLYLGSLWSPMSRVKNVEIVFYNADKGFDYSQTPAPLAQLFQTITHNNSMGAMIQSQIMDPQGQLNHIFSWIDKTNEEGWDRDSLVDHVEKAKTWGLLYIPANFSSNFLSYAPSTTTGPATAATLKTLDMEYIFDQGRSYATHSIVEKYMSKSMETLSRTFERQLLTSPANQTLLQNIHPTFWVQSIHLTESLMNPVLVYGQNFATYVVFIVLYIGSMLAVYSICKYLPNTIETIGVLTFGNESNEPIRKSSQIPKFPAIRIVLARHAVAMLFSLIHTIAIWMVPQVLHGHQMSEHFNGGGILDWVIMPGFFRVGKIFPFTYGVRGLRAIYFGSLREEMWINWLVILAWIVIPGVITLFLARSEIRLRRENMRRTHSIQPQQV
;
A
#
# COMPACT_ATOMS: atom_id res chain seq x y z
N MET A 1 -12.47 14.83 -39.22
CA MET A 1 -11.57 14.90 -38.05
C MET A 1 -10.16 14.71 -38.57
N SER A 2 -9.31 15.72 -38.45
CA SER A 2 -8.09 15.89 -39.25
C SER A 2 -6.88 15.26 -38.58
N GLU A 3 -6.03 14.62 -39.38
CA GLU A 3 -4.77 13.92 -39.05
C GLU A 3 -3.72 14.75 -38.27
N LYS A 4 -4.01 16.03 -38.00
CA LYS A 4 -3.19 16.92 -37.19
C LYS A 4 -3.42 16.77 -35.68
N ASP A 5 -4.57 16.25 -35.24
CA ASP A 5 -4.87 16.11 -33.81
C ASP A 5 -4.26 14.84 -33.18
N ALA A 6 -3.85 13.87 -33.99
CA ALA A 6 -3.23 12.62 -33.52
C ALA A 6 -1.74 12.76 -33.17
N LYS A 7 -1.06 13.82 -33.61
CA LYS A 7 0.39 14.01 -33.35
C LYS A 7 0.71 14.85 -32.11
N GLN A 8 -0.29 15.41 -31.43
CA GLN A 8 -0.05 16.23 -30.23
C GLN A 8 -0.06 15.45 -28.90
N GLN A 9 -0.42 14.17 -28.89
CA GLN A 9 -0.41 13.34 -27.67
C GLN A 9 0.86 12.52 -27.44
N GLN A 10 1.85 12.56 -28.33
CA GLN A 10 3.05 11.69 -28.25
C GLN A 10 4.37 12.41 -27.89
N GLN A 11 4.34 13.70 -27.53
CA GLN A 11 5.52 14.44 -27.06
C GLN A 11 5.27 15.10 -25.69
N GLN A 12 5.09 14.29 -24.66
CA GLN A 12 5.45 14.66 -23.29
C GLN A 12 6.44 13.62 -22.75
N GLN A 13 7.61 13.61 -23.36
CA GLN A 13 8.77 12.90 -22.86
C GLN A 13 9.39 13.79 -21.76
N PHE A 14 9.35 13.32 -20.52
CA PHE A 14 9.97 13.99 -19.37
C PHE A 14 11.48 14.15 -19.63
N SER A 15 11.89 15.40 -19.87
CA SER A 15 13.30 15.81 -19.85
C SER A 15 13.80 15.73 -18.40
N MET A 16 14.53 14.66 -18.08
CA MET A 16 15.30 14.61 -16.83
C MET A 16 16.51 15.54 -16.98
N VAL A 17 16.46 16.66 -16.28
CA VAL A 17 17.59 17.56 -16.07
C VAL A 17 18.70 16.77 -15.35
N PRO A 18 19.94 16.70 -15.88
CA PRO A 18 21.04 16.09 -15.16
C PRO A 18 21.39 16.95 -13.95
N LEU A 19 21.45 16.36 -12.76
CA LEU A 19 22.05 17.04 -11.61
C LEU A 19 23.55 17.18 -11.87
N GLU A 20 23.96 18.43 -11.98
CA GLU A 20 25.32 18.92 -12.07
C GLU A 20 26.10 18.48 -10.83
N SER A 21 27.18 17.72 -11.05
CA SER A 21 28.14 17.33 -10.03
C SER A 21 29.19 18.44 -9.90
N ASP A 22 29.20 19.14 -8.77
CA ASP A 22 30.24 20.13 -8.45
C ASP A 22 31.18 19.64 -7.33
N PRO A 23 32.40 20.21 -7.24
CA PRO A 23 33.61 19.42 -7.03
C PRO A 23 34.19 19.50 -5.61
N GLN A 24 35.16 18.62 -5.39
CA GLN A 24 36.08 18.54 -4.26
C GLN A 24 36.54 19.92 -3.73
N THR A 25 36.48 20.11 -2.41
CA THR A 25 37.36 21.04 -1.72
C THR A 25 38.02 20.34 -0.54
N ALA A 26 39.29 19.97 -0.74
CA ALA A 26 40.22 19.67 0.33
C ALA A 26 40.86 20.97 0.83
N ARG A 27 40.92 21.18 2.15
CA ARG A 27 42.07 21.85 2.78
C ARG A 27 42.11 21.63 4.29
N ASN A 28 43.36 21.62 4.75
CA ASN A 28 43.84 21.13 6.03
C ASN A 28 43.79 22.19 7.15
N SER A 29 44.08 21.66 8.33
CA SER A 29 45.04 22.15 9.34
C SER A 29 44.54 22.95 10.57
N SER A 30 44.92 22.35 11.70
CA SER A 30 45.71 22.90 12.83
C SER A 30 44.99 23.31 14.11
N SER A 31 45.23 22.46 15.12
CA SER A 31 45.74 22.76 16.48
C SER A 31 45.08 23.84 17.34
N SER A 32 44.70 23.46 18.57
CA SER A 32 45.38 23.98 19.76
C SER A 32 45.05 23.16 21.01
N SER A 33 46.11 22.79 21.71
CA SER A 33 46.14 22.29 23.07
C SER A 33 45.68 23.35 24.08
N THR A 34 45.16 22.93 25.22
CA THR A 34 45.72 23.29 26.55
C THR A 34 44.98 22.56 27.69
N THR A 35 45.72 21.74 28.42
CA THR A 35 45.53 21.46 29.85
C THR A 35 45.89 22.71 30.67
N PRO A 36 45.45 22.79 31.94
CA PRO A 36 46.47 22.60 32.97
C PRO A 36 46.03 21.78 34.18
N VAL A 37 47.07 21.20 34.78
CA VAL A 37 47.16 20.58 36.10
C VAL A 37 47.32 21.68 37.16
N HIS A 38 46.72 21.52 38.33
CA HIS A 38 47.31 22.00 39.58
C HIS A 38 46.96 21.06 40.74
N GLN A 39 47.99 20.78 41.53
CA GLN A 39 48.11 19.88 42.66
C GLN A 39 48.54 20.72 43.89
N VAL A 40 48.51 20.12 45.10
CA VAL A 40 49.26 20.51 46.35
C VAL A 40 48.57 21.60 47.20
N ASP A 41 48.47 21.62 48.54
CA ASP A 41 48.68 20.68 49.67
C ASP A 41 48.15 21.32 50.99
N THR A 42 47.76 20.46 51.94
CA THR A 42 48.02 20.42 53.42
C THR A 42 47.68 21.56 54.42
N THR A 43 47.12 21.12 55.57
CA THR A 43 47.22 21.64 56.98
C THR A 43 46.41 22.91 57.36
N THR A 44 45.79 23.14 58.53
CA THR A 44 45.87 22.62 59.92
C THR A 44 44.60 23.04 60.70
N GLU A 45 44.38 22.43 61.87
CA GLU A 45 43.39 22.72 62.92
C GLU A 45 43.20 24.20 63.30
N THR A 46 41.97 24.63 63.65
CA THR A 46 41.63 25.18 65.00
C THR A 46 40.12 25.35 65.20
N ASP A 47 39.64 24.71 66.26
CA ASP A 47 38.66 25.13 67.28
C ASP A 47 37.85 26.43 67.06
N ASN A 48 36.51 26.33 67.13
CA ASN A 48 35.69 27.02 68.13
C ASN A 48 34.19 26.81 67.84
N GLY A 49 33.44 26.51 68.90
CA GLY A 49 32.03 26.14 68.85
C GLY A 49 31.10 27.25 68.39
N GLU A 50 30.13 26.88 67.54
CA GLU A 50 28.93 27.67 67.31
C GLU A 50 27.76 26.73 67.02
N LEU A 51 26.62 27.02 67.66
CA LEU A 51 25.43 26.16 67.73
C LEU A 51 24.99 25.67 66.36
N THR A 52 24.95 24.34 66.20
CA THR A 52 24.38 23.69 65.01
C THR A 52 22.87 23.91 65.01
N PRO A 53 22.28 24.67 64.07
CA PRO A 53 20.85 24.60 63.86
C PRO A 53 20.54 23.18 63.35
N THR A 54 19.63 22.48 64.03
CA THR A 54 19.09 21.20 63.57
C THR A 54 18.75 21.34 62.09
N PRO A 55 19.33 20.53 61.18
CA PRO A 55 19.01 20.63 59.77
C PRO A 55 17.51 20.42 59.65
N ALA A 56 16.81 21.46 59.17
CA ALA A 56 15.41 21.34 58.80
C ALA A 56 15.31 20.10 57.93
N GLN A 57 14.65 19.06 58.45
CA GLN A 57 14.30 17.90 57.65
C GLN A 57 13.50 18.44 56.48
N CYS A 58 14.16 18.54 55.33
CA CYS A 58 13.54 18.86 54.06
C CYS A 58 12.60 17.68 53.80
N THR A 59 11.36 17.83 54.26
CA THR A 59 10.32 16.83 54.10
C THR A 59 10.13 16.68 52.60
N LYS A 60 10.60 15.53 52.10
CA LYS A 60 10.49 15.07 50.70
C LYS A 60 9.02 14.98 50.22
N ASP A 61 8.07 15.24 51.10
CA ASP A 61 6.62 15.15 50.89
C ASP A 61 5.98 16.43 50.35
N SER A 62 6.76 17.49 50.12
CA SER A 62 6.25 18.72 49.47
C SER A 62 6.26 18.66 47.94
N TRP A 63 6.19 17.45 47.35
CA TRP A 63 5.77 17.35 45.96
C TRP A 63 4.40 18.02 45.83
N PRO A 64 4.28 19.06 45.00
CA PRO A 64 3.09 19.91 45.02
C PRO A 64 1.86 19.06 44.74
N GLN A 65 0.97 18.95 45.74
CA GLN A 65 -0.38 18.38 45.64
C GLN A 65 -1.25 19.06 44.57
N PHE A 66 -0.69 20.03 43.85
CA PHE A 66 -1.27 20.78 42.75
C PHE A 66 -1.35 20.00 41.43
N PHE A 67 -0.64 18.88 41.27
CA PHE A 67 -0.68 18.11 40.02
C PHE A 67 -1.83 17.08 40.00
N VAL A 68 -2.84 17.36 39.17
CA VAL A 68 -3.98 16.48 38.89
C VAL A 68 -3.56 15.25 38.07
N LEU A 69 -2.48 15.36 37.28
CA LEU A 69 -2.09 14.39 36.26
C LEU A 69 -1.81 12.96 36.78
N PRO A 70 -1.06 12.75 37.89
CA PRO A 70 -0.81 11.40 38.42
C PRO A 70 -2.08 10.67 38.83
N HIS A 71 -3.13 11.42 39.23
CA HIS A 71 -4.41 10.86 39.63
C HIS A 71 -5.26 10.41 38.42
N LEU A 72 -4.99 10.97 37.23
CA LEU A 72 -5.64 10.57 35.97
C LEU A 72 -4.89 9.42 35.29
N LEU A 73 -3.56 9.37 35.41
CA LEU A 73 -2.70 8.31 34.86
C LEU A 73 -2.66 7.05 35.73
N LYS A 74 -3.83 6.57 36.17
CA LYS A 74 -3.96 5.28 36.86
C LYS A 74 -3.71 4.12 35.89
N MET A 75 -3.50 2.92 36.42
CA MET A 75 -3.28 1.69 35.64
C MET A 75 -4.31 1.51 34.50
N ASN A 76 -5.57 1.86 34.74
CA ASN A 76 -6.64 1.80 33.73
C ASN A 76 -6.37 2.69 32.50
N ALA A 77 -5.80 3.88 32.70
CA ALA A 77 -5.46 4.78 31.60
C ALA A 77 -4.31 4.20 30.75
N TRP A 78 -3.30 3.61 31.40
CA TRP A 78 -2.22 2.91 30.70
C TRP A 78 -2.72 1.68 29.93
N ILE A 79 -3.64 0.90 30.50
CA ILE A 79 -4.28 -0.23 29.81
C ILE A 79 -5.05 0.28 28.58
N LEU A 80 -5.76 1.41 28.70
CA LEU A 80 -6.51 2.02 27.61
C LEU A 80 -5.58 2.54 26.49
N LEU A 81 -4.45 3.17 26.86
CA LEU A 81 -3.42 3.57 25.91
C LEU A 81 -2.85 2.35 25.18
N ALA A 82 -2.51 1.30 25.92
CA ALA A 82 -1.95 0.08 25.34
C ALA A 82 -2.95 -0.59 24.38
N ALA A 83 -4.22 -0.70 24.77
CA ALA A 83 -5.26 -1.29 23.93
C ALA A 83 -5.52 -0.48 22.65
N THR A 84 -5.62 0.85 22.74
CA THR A 84 -5.82 1.71 21.56
C THR A 84 -4.59 1.71 20.64
N THR A 85 -3.38 1.72 21.20
CA THR A 85 -2.13 1.60 20.43
C THR A 85 -2.05 0.24 19.74
N PHE A 86 -2.41 -0.84 20.43
CA PHE A 86 -2.41 -2.18 19.86
C PHE A 86 -3.38 -2.28 18.67
N VAL A 87 -4.60 -1.78 18.78
CA VAL A 87 -5.57 -1.75 17.66
C VAL A 87 -4.99 -1.02 16.44
N MET A 88 -4.32 0.10 16.69
CA MET A 88 -3.68 0.91 15.66
C MET A 88 -2.52 0.17 14.97
N LEU A 89 -1.67 -0.49 15.76
CA LEU A 89 -0.56 -1.29 15.24
C LEU A 89 -1.07 -2.49 14.45
N VAL A 90 -2.12 -3.17 14.91
CA VAL A 90 -2.78 -4.25 14.16
C VAL A 90 -3.30 -3.72 12.83
N TYR A 91 -3.96 -2.56 12.82
CA TYR A 91 -4.46 -1.97 11.59
C TYR A 91 -3.32 -1.68 10.61
N ILE A 92 -2.27 -0.98 11.05
CA ILE A 92 -1.07 -0.73 10.23
C ILE A 92 -0.49 -2.04 9.71
N TRP A 93 -0.29 -3.02 10.59
CA TRP A 93 0.26 -4.31 10.20
C TRP A 93 -0.61 -5.03 9.16
N LEU A 94 -1.94 -4.91 9.21
CA LEU A 94 -2.83 -5.45 8.18
C LEU A 94 -2.61 -4.80 6.81
N TYR A 95 -2.36 -3.49 6.76
CA TYR A 95 -2.06 -2.80 5.50
C TYR A 95 -0.65 -3.10 5.01
N LEU A 96 0.35 -3.02 5.88
CA LEU A 96 1.74 -3.23 5.51
C LEU A 96 2.02 -4.69 5.16
N GLY A 97 1.42 -5.61 5.89
CA GLY A 97 1.52 -7.02 5.59
C GLY A 97 0.89 -7.40 4.26
N SER A 98 -0.08 -6.62 3.76
CA SER A 98 -0.60 -6.81 2.39
C SER A 98 0.49 -6.59 1.31
N LEU A 99 1.53 -5.80 1.63
CA LEU A 99 2.71 -5.56 0.80
C LEU A 99 3.81 -6.63 1.01
N TRP A 100 3.58 -7.67 1.80
CA TRP A 100 4.59 -8.68 2.08
C TRP A 100 4.77 -9.64 0.89
N SER A 101 5.95 -9.59 0.27
CA SER A 101 6.36 -10.46 -0.85
C SER A 101 5.34 -10.50 -2.01
N PRO A 102 4.97 -9.35 -2.61
CA PRO A 102 4.02 -9.32 -3.73
C PRO A 102 4.59 -10.06 -4.95
N MET A 103 5.91 -10.00 -5.12
CA MET A 103 6.65 -10.63 -6.22
C MET A 103 6.45 -12.15 -6.31
N SER A 104 6.40 -12.85 -5.17
CA SER A 104 6.19 -14.32 -5.16
C SER A 104 4.78 -14.75 -5.55
N ARG A 105 3.87 -13.78 -5.69
CA ARG A 105 2.43 -13.97 -5.92
C ARG A 105 1.98 -13.46 -7.28
N VAL A 106 2.89 -12.92 -8.10
CA VAL A 106 2.60 -12.52 -9.48
C VAL A 106 2.08 -13.71 -10.31
N LYS A 107 2.48 -14.95 -9.96
CA LYS A 107 1.92 -16.18 -10.54
C LYS A 107 0.42 -16.37 -10.35
N ASN A 108 -0.21 -15.67 -9.40
CA ASN A 108 -1.66 -15.72 -9.22
C ASN A 108 -2.39 -14.73 -10.13
N VAL A 109 -1.65 -13.86 -10.82
CA VAL A 109 -2.21 -12.87 -11.74
C VAL A 109 -2.63 -13.59 -13.01
N GLU A 110 -3.95 -13.63 -13.21
CA GLU A 110 -4.58 -14.27 -14.36
C GLU A 110 -4.46 -13.36 -15.59
N ILE A 111 -3.65 -13.79 -16.55
CA ILE A 111 -3.48 -13.09 -17.84
C ILE A 111 -4.06 -13.98 -18.93
N VAL A 112 -5.03 -13.44 -19.65
CA VAL A 112 -5.58 -14.13 -20.82
C VAL A 112 -4.60 -13.99 -21.97
N PHE A 113 -4.34 -15.07 -22.66
CA PHE A 113 -3.61 -15.09 -23.91
C PHE A 113 -4.58 -15.38 -25.05
N TYR A 114 -4.54 -14.55 -26.10
CA TYR A 114 -5.35 -14.74 -27.29
C TYR A 114 -4.51 -14.50 -28.53
N ASN A 115 -4.32 -15.56 -29.32
CA ASN A 115 -3.55 -15.51 -30.55
C ASN A 115 -4.47 -15.49 -31.77
N ALA A 116 -4.62 -14.33 -32.40
CA ALA A 116 -5.41 -14.19 -33.63
C ALA A 116 -4.58 -14.38 -34.90
N ASP A 117 -3.27 -14.64 -34.79
CA ASP A 117 -2.33 -14.71 -35.91
C ASP A 117 -2.77 -15.75 -36.95
N LYS A 118 -3.04 -15.27 -38.17
CA LYS A 118 -3.49 -16.12 -39.29
C LYS A 118 -2.33 -16.81 -40.00
N GLY A 119 -1.09 -16.53 -39.60
CA GLY A 119 0.11 -17.11 -40.18
C GLY A 119 0.68 -16.29 -41.32
N PHE A 120 1.59 -16.91 -42.06
CA PHE A 120 2.37 -16.25 -43.09
C PHE A 120 1.61 -16.09 -44.40
N ASP A 121 1.68 -14.91 -44.99
CA ASP A 121 1.27 -14.67 -46.37
C ASP A 121 2.51 -14.56 -47.26
N TYR A 122 2.87 -15.68 -47.90
CA TYR A 122 4.04 -15.77 -48.78
C TYR A 122 3.82 -15.21 -50.19
N SER A 123 2.66 -14.60 -50.48
CA SER A 123 2.32 -14.13 -51.84
C SER A 123 3.36 -13.17 -52.44
N GLN A 124 4.06 -12.40 -51.61
CA GLN A 124 5.09 -11.44 -52.02
C GLN A 124 6.52 -11.89 -51.69
N THR A 125 6.69 -13.04 -51.05
CA THR A 125 8.01 -13.55 -50.62
C THR A 125 8.65 -14.38 -51.72
N PRO A 126 9.95 -14.19 -52.04
CA PRO A 126 10.66 -15.04 -52.99
C PRO A 126 10.56 -16.53 -52.62
N ALA A 127 10.26 -17.40 -53.58
CA ALA A 127 9.99 -18.82 -53.34
C ALA A 127 11.06 -19.56 -52.51
N PRO A 128 12.38 -19.36 -52.72
CA PRO A 128 13.40 -20.00 -51.88
C PRO A 128 13.31 -19.59 -50.41
N LEU A 129 12.95 -18.32 -50.15
CA LEU A 129 12.83 -17.78 -48.81
C LEU A 129 11.51 -18.20 -48.13
N ALA A 130 10.42 -18.31 -48.91
CA ALA A 130 9.17 -18.87 -48.41
C ALA A 130 9.34 -20.32 -47.93
N GLN A 131 10.01 -21.17 -48.72
CA GLN A 131 10.34 -22.55 -48.33
C GLN A 131 11.22 -22.62 -47.08
N LEU A 132 12.18 -21.69 -46.95
CA LEU A 132 13.00 -21.57 -45.76
C LEU A 132 12.17 -21.28 -44.51
N PHE A 133 11.29 -20.27 -44.58
CA PHE A 133 10.41 -19.93 -43.45
C PHE A 133 9.47 -21.07 -43.09
N GLN A 134 8.87 -21.74 -44.07
CA GLN A 134 8.02 -22.92 -43.83
C GLN A 134 8.79 -24.04 -43.11
N THR A 135 10.07 -24.23 -43.47
CA THR A 135 10.93 -25.25 -42.84
C THR A 135 11.24 -24.90 -41.39
N ILE A 136 11.63 -23.66 -41.11
CA ILE A 136 12.03 -23.21 -39.76
C ILE A 136 10.84 -23.16 -38.81
N THR A 137 9.69 -22.73 -39.32
CA THR A 137 8.47 -22.56 -38.52
C THR A 137 7.66 -23.86 -38.43
N HIS A 138 8.09 -24.91 -39.13
CA HIS A 138 7.32 -26.14 -39.31
C HIS A 138 5.91 -25.88 -39.83
N ASN A 139 5.76 -24.87 -40.71
CA ASN A 139 4.50 -24.39 -41.24
C ASN A 139 3.49 -23.88 -40.19
N ASN A 140 3.95 -23.58 -38.96
CA ASN A 140 3.15 -22.93 -37.93
C ASN A 140 3.26 -21.41 -38.05
N SER A 141 2.26 -20.68 -37.57
CA SER A 141 2.38 -19.23 -37.40
C SER A 141 3.38 -18.89 -36.29
N MET A 142 4.02 -17.72 -36.37
CA MET A 142 4.83 -17.18 -35.28
C MET A 142 4.02 -17.01 -34.00
N GLY A 143 2.75 -16.60 -34.10
CA GLY A 143 1.85 -16.55 -32.96
C GLY A 143 1.71 -17.91 -32.28
N ALA A 144 1.57 -19.00 -33.04
CA ALA A 144 1.52 -20.36 -32.49
C ALA A 144 2.84 -20.79 -31.85
N MET A 145 3.99 -20.39 -32.41
CA MET A 145 5.30 -20.63 -31.79
C MET A 145 5.42 -19.90 -30.45
N ILE A 146 5.03 -18.62 -30.38
CA ILE A 146 5.01 -17.81 -29.15
C ILE A 146 4.06 -18.43 -28.11
N GLN A 147 2.86 -18.80 -28.54
CA GLN A 147 1.88 -19.49 -27.71
C GLN A 147 2.48 -20.76 -27.10
N SER A 148 3.19 -21.57 -27.89
CA SER A 148 3.83 -22.79 -27.37
C SER A 148 4.89 -22.50 -26.30
N GLN A 149 5.65 -21.39 -26.41
CA GLN A 149 6.66 -21.01 -25.42
C GLN A 149 6.05 -20.46 -24.12
N ILE A 150 4.96 -19.69 -24.21
CA ILE A 150 4.25 -19.14 -23.05
C ILE A 150 3.49 -20.25 -22.30
N MET A 151 2.88 -21.17 -23.07
CA MET A 151 2.04 -22.25 -22.52
C MET A 151 2.82 -23.51 -22.15
N ASP A 152 4.13 -23.59 -22.43
CA ASP A 152 4.97 -24.71 -22.03
C ASP A 152 5.02 -24.84 -20.49
N PRO A 153 4.47 -25.93 -19.90
CA PRO A 153 4.45 -26.11 -18.45
C PRO A 153 5.84 -26.22 -17.81
N GLN A 154 6.89 -26.52 -18.59
CA GLN A 154 8.28 -26.53 -18.13
C GLN A 154 9.02 -25.22 -18.46
N GLY A 155 8.37 -24.32 -19.20
CA GLY A 155 8.92 -23.06 -19.66
C GLY A 155 9.00 -22.02 -18.54
N GLN A 156 10.02 -21.16 -18.59
CA GLN A 156 10.21 -20.10 -17.61
C GLN A 156 9.05 -19.10 -17.58
N LEU A 157 8.41 -18.85 -18.72
CA LEU A 157 7.33 -17.86 -18.86
C LEU A 157 6.01 -18.35 -18.23
N ASN A 158 5.74 -19.65 -18.28
CA ASN A 158 4.52 -20.23 -17.73
C ASN A 158 4.40 -20.06 -16.21
N HIS A 159 5.53 -20.01 -15.51
CA HIS A 159 5.56 -19.88 -14.05
C HIS A 159 5.48 -18.44 -13.54
N ILE A 160 5.53 -17.43 -14.42
CA ILE A 160 5.51 -16.02 -14.02
C ILE A 160 4.09 -15.54 -13.72
N PHE A 161 3.13 -15.95 -14.55
CA PHE A 161 1.72 -15.56 -14.47
C PHE A 161 0.81 -16.80 -14.53
N SER A 162 -0.45 -16.66 -14.15
CA SER A 162 -1.47 -17.68 -14.39
C SER A 162 -2.05 -17.46 -15.78
N TRP A 163 -1.46 -18.08 -16.79
CA TRP A 163 -1.91 -17.94 -18.18
C TRP A 163 -3.22 -18.68 -18.44
N ILE A 164 -4.14 -18.02 -19.13
CA ILE A 164 -5.40 -18.60 -19.59
C ILE A 164 -5.45 -18.50 -21.12
N ASP A 165 -5.34 -19.63 -21.82
CA ASP A 165 -5.42 -19.64 -23.27
C ASP A 165 -6.88 -19.63 -23.73
N LYS A 166 -7.26 -18.62 -24.53
CA LYS A 166 -8.60 -18.51 -25.14
C LYS A 166 -8.57 -18.61 -26.66
N THR A 167 -7.41 -18.93 -27.24
CA THR A 167 -7.19 -18.93 -28.69
C THR A 167 -8.12 -19.88 -29.45
N ASN A 168 -8.36 -21.07 -28.91
CA ASN A 168 -9.13 -22.12 -29.59
C ASN A 168 -10.59 -22.24 -29.11
N GLU A 169 -11.04 -21.35 -28.22
CA GLU A 169 -12.41 -21.37 -27.72
C GLU A 169 -13.33 -20.54 -28.62
N GLU A 170 -14.46 -21.12 -29.04
CA GLU A 170 -15.45 -20.41 -29.85
C GLU A 170 -16.12 -19.27 -29.07
N GLY A 171 -16.45 -18.18 -29.77
CA GLY A 171 -17.16 -17.03 -29.18
C GLY A 171 -16.27 -15.99 -28.49
N TRP A 172 -14.95 -16.20 -28.48
CA TRP A 172 -13.99 -15.20 -28.04
C TRP A 172 -13.35 -14.46 -29.21
N ASP A 173 -13.31 -13.15 -29.06
CA ASP A 173 -12.59 -12.22 -29.91
C ASP A 173 -11.84 -11.21 -29.02
N ARG A 174 -11.08 -10.31 -29.65
CA ARG A 174 -10.35 -9.28 -28.92
C ARG A 174 -11.28 -8.44 -28.03
N ASP A 175 -12.43 -7.99 -28.55
CA ASP A 175 -13.28 -7.02 -27.87
C ASP A 175 -14.06 -7.63 -26.69
N SER A 176 -14.54 -8.86 -26.83
CA SER A 176 -15.15 -9.63 -25.73
C SER A 176 -14.15 -9.93 -24.60
N LEU A 177 -12.88 -10.14 -24.92
CA LEU A 177 -11.82 -10.30 -23.92
C LEU A 177 -11.42 -8.97 -23.28
N VAL A 178 -11.44 -7.87 -24.02
CA VAL A 178 -11.27 -6.52 -23.45
C VAL A 178 -12.38 -6.22 -22.45
N ASP A 179 -13.64 -6.55 -22.76
CA ASP A 179 -14.76 -6.45 -21.81
C ASP A 179 -14.53 -7.28 -20.54
N HIS A 180 -13.86 -8.43 -20.63
CA HIS A 180 -13.50 -9.23 -19.46
C HIS A 180 -12.43 -8.56 -18.58
N VAL A 181 -11.46 -7.88 -19.19
CA VAL A 181 -10.46 -7.07 -18.49
C VAL A 181 -11.13 -5.86 -17.82
N GLU A 182 -12.03 -5.17 -18.52
CA GLU A 182 -12.80 -4.02 -18.00
C GLU A 182 -13.65 -4.39 -16.77
N LYS A 183 -14.32 -5.54 -16.84
CA LYS A 183 -15.12 -6.11 -15.75
C LYS A 183 -14.28 -6.79 -14.67
N ALA A 184 -12.94 -6.66 -14.75
CA ALA A 184 -11.98 -7.22 -13.81
C ALA A 184 -12.11 -8.73 -13.55
N LYS A 185 -12.67 -9.47 -14.50
CA LYS A 185 -12.74 -10.94 -14.45
C LYS A 185 -11.35 -11.55 -14.60
N THR A 186 -10.49 -10.88 -15.36
CA THR A 186 -9.07 -11.21 -15.53
C THR A 186 -8.23 -9.96 -15.28
N TRP A 187 -6.91 -10.11 -15.12
CA TRP A 187 -6.04 -8.96 -14.83
C TRP A 187 -5.64 -8.20 -16.09
N GLY A 188 -5.34 -8.93 -17.17
CA GLY A 188 -4.96 -8.36 -18.45
C GLY A 188 -5.10 -9.38 -19.57
N LEU A 189 -4.90 -8.88 -20.78
CA LEU A 189 -4.98 -9.63 -22.04
C LEU A 189 -3.68 -9.41 -22.80
N LEU A 190 -2.97 -10.50 -23.11
CA LEU A 190 -1.88 -10.50 -24.08
C LEU A 190 -2.45 -10.99 -25.42
N TYR A 191 -2.51 -10.07 -26.37
CA TYR A 191 -3.10 -10.27 -27.69
C TYR A 191 -2.04 -10.31 -28.79
N ILE A 192 -2.07 -11.35 -29.61
CA ILE A 192 -1.26 -11.42 -30.84
C ILE A 192 -2.16 -11.09 -32.04
N PRO A 193 -1.88 -10.01 -32.78
CA PRO A 193 -2.69 -9.60 -33.92
C PRO A 193 -2.70 -10.61 -35.08
N ALA A 194 -3.77 -10.58 -35.87
CA ALA A 194 -3.96 -11.48 -37.01
C ALA A 194 -2.88 -11.39 -38.10
N ASN A 195 -2.19 -10.26 -38.19
CA ASN A 195 -1.13 -10.00 -39.16
C ASN A 195 0.28 -10.20 -38.60
N PHE A 196 0.43 -10.75 -37.38
CA PHE A 196 1.72 -10.85 -36.71
C PHE A 196 2.78 -11.60 -37.55
N SER A 197 2.50 -12.83 -37.99
CA SER A 197 3.41 -13.57 -38.88
C SER A 197 3.66 -12.87 -40.22
N SER A 198 2.62 -12.25 -40.80
CA SER A 198 2.76 -11.53 -42.07
C SER A 198 3.63 -10.27 -41.94
N ASN A 199 3.62 -9.61 -40.78
CA ASN A 199 4.46 -8.44 -40.53
C ASN A 199 5.94 -8.84 -40.45
N PHE A 200 6.27 -10.03 -39.96
CA PHE A 200 7.66 -10.52 -39.94
C PHE A 200 8.24 -10.60 -41.36
N LEU A 201 7.44 -10.98 -42.35
CA LEU A 201 7.89 -11.05 -43.74
C LEU A 201 8.28 -9.67 -44.31
N SER A 202 7.84 -8.56 -43.71
CA SER A 202 8.28 -7.22 -44.12
C SER A 202 9.76 -6.95 -43.85
N TYR A 203 10.39 -7.74 -42.97
CA TYR A 203 11.83 -7.67 -42.71
C TYR A 203 12.66 -8.44 -43.75
N ALA A 204 12.02 -9.22 -44.62
CA ALA A 204 12.64 -9.96 -45.70
C ALA A 204 12.49 -9.23 -47.06
N PRO A 205 13.38 -9.48 -48.04
CA PRO A 205 13.22 -9.02 -49.40
C PRO A 205 11.87 -9.46 -49.98
N SER A 206 11.23 -8.54 -50.69
CA SER A 206 9.99 -8.78 -51.41
C SER A 206 10.24 -8.86 -52.91
N THR A 207 9.46 -9.69 -53.59
CA THR A 207 9.44 -9.78 -55.06
C THR A 207 8.95 -8.50 -55.73
N THR A 208 8.11 -7.70 -55.06
CA THR A 208 7.49 -6.49 -55.61
C THR A 208 8.26 -5.22 -55.29
N THR A 209 8.80 -5.11 -54.07
CA THR A 209 9.45 -3.88 -53.58
C THR A 209 10.97 -3.98 -53.49
N GLY A 210 11.55 -5.16 -53.74
CA GLY A 210 12.99 -5.39 -53.60
C GLY A 210 13.42 -5.57 -52.14
N PRO A 211 14.65 -5.18 -51.77
CA PRO A 211 15.16 -5.38 -50.41
C PRO A 211 14.32 -4.62 -49.38
N ALA A 212 14.19 -5.18 -48.17
CA ALA A 212 13.51 -4.52 -47.08
C ALA A 212 14.21 -3.19 -46.73
N THR A 213 13.43 -2.11 -46.66
CA THR A 213 13.92 -0.78 -46.26
C THR A 213 13.20 -0.34 -44.99
N ALA A 214 13.77 0.61 -44.24
CA ALA A 214 13.13 1.12 -43.02
C ALA A 214 11.69 1.62 -43.23
N ALA A 215 11.35 2.12 -44.43
CA ALA A 215 10.00 2.60 -44.76
C ALA A 215 8.96 1.48 -44.98
N THR A 216 9.42 0.26 -45.28
CA THR A 216 8.55 -0.89 -45.54
C THR A 216 8.40 -1.82 -44.34
N LEU A 217 9.20 -1.63 -43.29
CA LEU A 217 9.15 -2.46 -42.10
C LEU A 217 7.83 -2.24 -41.35
N LYS A 218 7.16 -3.35 -41.05
CA LYS A 218 6.02 -3.38 -40.14
C LYS A 218 6.49 -3.93 -38.81
N THR A 219 6.07 -3.29 -37.73
CA THR A 219 6.39 -3.72 -36.38
C THR A 219 5.73 -5.06 -36.05
N LEU A 220 6.47 -5.90 -35.33
CA LEU A 220 5.96 -7.12 -34.72
C LEU A 220 5.41 -6.81 -33.34
N ASP A 221 4.23 -6.20 -33.33
CA ASP A 221 3.58 -5.76 -32.12
C ASP A 221 2.69 -6.87 -31.54
N MET A 222 2.91 -7.19 -30.27
CA MET A 222 1.91 -7.83 -29.42
C MET A 222 1.28 -6.76 -28.53
N GLU A 223 -0.02 -6.84 -28.31
CA GLU A 223 -0.73 -5.85 -27.51
C GLU A 223 -0.99 -6.41 -26.11
N TYR A 224 -0.55 -5.70 -25.06
CA TYR A 224 -0.91 -6.00 -23.69
C TYR A 224 -1.95 -4.99 -23.19
N ILE A 225 -3.18 -5.47 -23.01
CA ILE A 225 -4.34 -4.66 -22.62
C ILE A 225 -4.66 -4.90 -21.15
N PHE A 226 -4.78 -3.83 -20.37
CA PHE A 226 -5.08 -3.91 -18.93
C PHE A 226 -5.77 -2.64 -18.42
N ASP A 227 -6.47 -2.77 -17.29
CA ASP A 227 -7.06 -1.63 -16.59
C ASP A 227 -6.10 -1.09 -15.52
N GLN A 228 -5.46 0.04 -15.81
CA GLN A 228 -4.53 0.69 -14.90
C GLN A 228 -5.25 1.29 -13.68
N GLY A 229 -6.47 1.81 -13.88
CA GLY A 229 -7.32 2.40 -12.84
C GLY A 229 -7.75 1.40 -11.76
N ARG A 230 -7.76 0.10 -12.07
CA ARG A 230 -8.09 -0.98 -11.13
C ARG A 230 -7.17 -0.99 -9.92
N SER A 231 -5.85 -1.06 -10.15
CA SER A 231 -4.83 -0.97 -9.10
C SER A 231 -3.45 -0.71 -9.70
N TYR A 232 -3.07 0.57 -9.75
CA TYR A 232 -1.79 1.01 -10.27
C TYR A 232 -0.58 0.35 -9.60
N ALA A 233 -0.56 0.19 -8.27
CA ALA A 233 0.57 -0.45 -7.58
C ALA A 233 0.73 -1.94 -7.92
N THR A 234 -0.37 -2.64 -8.21
CA THR A 234 -0.29 -4.02 -8.72
C THR A 234 0.17 -4.01 -10.16
N HIS A 235 -0.34 -3.08 -10.96
CA HIS A 235 0.06 -2.94 -12.34
C HIS A 235 1.55 -2.67 -12.49
N SER A 236 2.17 -1.73 -11.75
CA SER A 236 3.61 -1.47 -11.86
C SER A 236 4.49 -2.68 -11.54
N ILE A 237 4.02 -3.56 -10.65
CA ILE A 237 4.66 -4.85 -10.39
C ILE A 237 4.48 -5.77 -11.59
N VAL A 238 3.26 -5.95 -12.07
CA VAL A 238 2.94 -6.82 -13.21
C VAL A 238 3.66 -6.38 -14.48
N GLU A 239 3.69 -5.08 -14.78
CA GLU A 239 4.39 -4.45 -15.90
C GLU A 239 5.87 -4.84 -15.89
N LYS A 240 6.57 -4.70 -14.76
CA LYS A 240 7.97 -5.11 -14.61
C LYS A 240 8.19 -6.58 -14.98
N TYR A 241 7.28 -7.48 -14.58
CA TYR A 241 7.36 -8.90 -14.95
C TYR A 241 6.96 -9.16 -16.40
N MET A 242 5.99 -8.43 -16.93
CA MET A 242 5.55 -8.55 -18.32
C MET A 242 6.69 -8.12 -19.26
N SER A 243 7.28 -6.95 -19.04
CA SER A 243 8.41 -6.44 -19.83
C SER A 243 9.60 -7.40 -19.80
N LYS A 244 9.94 -7.94 -18.62
CA LYS A 244 10.99 -8.97 -18.50
C LYS A 244 10.63 -10.27 -19.23
N SER A 245 9.36 -10.66 -19.20
CA SER A 245 8.85 -11.84 -19.91
C SER A 245 8.98 -11.66 -21.41
N MET A 246 8.60 -10.49 -21.93
CA MET A 246 8.69 -10.16 -23.36
C MET A 246 10.14 -10.06 -23.82
N GLU A 247 11.04 -9.49 -23.01
CA GLU A 247 12.48 -9.49 -23.32
C GLU A 247 13.03 -10.92 -23.39
N THR A 248 12.64 -11.78 -22.44
CA THR A 248 13.06 -13.19 -22.42
C THR A 248 12.53 -13.94 -23.65
N LEU A 249 11.28 -13.67 -24.03
CA LEU A 249 10.64 -14.25 -25.20
C LEU A 249 11.32 -13.79 -26.50
N SER A 250 11.55 -12.47 -26.65
CA SER A 250 12.29 -11.86 -27.77
C SER A 250 13.66 -12.54 -27.97
N ARG A 251 14.46 -12.64 -26.90
CA ARG A 251 15.78 -13.28 -26.95
C ARG A 251 15.72 -14.77 -27.26
N THR A 252 14.71 -15.47 -26.73
CA THR A 252 14.52 -16.90 -27.00
C THR A 252 14.16 -17.13 -28.46
N PHE A 253 13.27 -16.29 -29.00
CA PHE A 253 12.87 -16.33 -30.40
C PHE A 253 14.04 -16.01 -31.34
N GLU A 254 14.77 -14.93 -31.10
CA GLU A 254 15.99 -14.58 -31.84
C GLU A 254 17.00 -15.73 -31.81
N ARG A 255 17.24 -16.33 -30.64
CA ARG A 255 18.15 -17.47 -30.50
C ARG A 255 17.67 -18.67 -31.30
N GLN A 256 16.37 -18.98 -31.30
CA GLN A 256 15.83 -20.08 -32.11
C GLN A 256 16.08 -19.86 -33.61
N LEU A 257 15.87 -18.63 -34.11
CA LEU A 257 16.14 -18.29 -35.50
C LEU A 257 17.65 -18.36 -35.83
N LEU A 258 18.51 -17.82 -34.96
CA LEU A 258 19.97 -17.78 -35.16
C LEU A 258 20.68 -19.13 -34.96
N THR A 259 20.05 -20.05 -34.24
CA THR A 259 20.56 -21.42 -34.06
C THR A 259 19.99 -22.42 -35.07
N SER A 260 19.02 -21.98 -35.88
CA SER A 260 18.49 -22.80 -36.97
C SER A 260 19.57 -23.08 -38.03
N PRO A 261 19.48 -24.19 -38.79
CA PRO A 261 20.38 -24.47 -39.91
C PRO A 261 20.40 -23.37 -41.00
N ALA A 262 19.38 -22.50 -40.99
CA ALA A 262 19.19 -21.41 -41.92
C ALA A 262 19.83 -20.08 -41.48
N ASN A 263 20.56 -20.06 -40.36
CA ASN A 263 21.00 -18.82 -39.72
C ASN A 263 21.78 -17.86 -40.63
N GLN A 264 22.71 -18.35 -41.46
CA GLN A 264 23.48 -17.51 -42.38
C GLN A 264 22.58 -16.87 -43.43
N THR A 265 21.63 -17.63 -43.95
CA THR A 265 20.64 -17.13 -44.92
C THR A 265 19.71 -16.11 -44.27
N LEU A 266 19.25 -16.36 -43.03
CA LEU A 266 18.42 -15.41 -42.30
C LEU A 266 19.18 -14.11 -42.00
N LEU A 267 20.42 -14.19 -41.54
CA LEU A 267 21.25 -13.01 -41.24
C LEU A 267 21.51 -12.14 -42.49
N GLN A 268 21.63 -12.76 -43.66
CA GLN A 268 21.84 -12.05 -44.93
C GLN A 268 20.56 -11.45 -45.50
N ASN A 269 19.40 -12.08 -45.26
CA ASN A 269 18.14 -11.70 -45.87
C ASN A 269 17.19 -10.96 -44.92
N ILE A 270 17.37 -11.00 -43.61
CA ILE A 270 16.51 -10.27 -42.67
C ILE A 270 17.14 -8.92 -42.33
N HIS A 271 16.33 -7.87 -42.40
CA HIS A 271 16.74 -6.52 -42.08
C HIS A 271 17.31 -6.42 -40.65
N PRO A 272 18.48 -5.77 -40.44
CA PRO A 272 19.17 -5.75 -39.14
C PRO A 272 18.33 -5.29 -37.94
N THR A 273 17.37 -4.38 -38.16
CA THR A 273 16.46 -3.88 -37.11
C THR A 273 15.71 -4.99 -36.39
N PHE A 274 15.35 -6.08 -37.08
CA PHE A 274 14.69 -7.23 -36.45
C PHE A 274 15.53 -7.83 -35.32
N TRP A 275 16.85 -7.94 -35.50
CA TRP A 275 17.74 -8.54 -34.49
C TRP A 275 18.00 -7.63 -33.29
N VAL A 276 17.71 -6.34 -33.41
CA VAL A 276 17.83 -5.37 -32.33
C VAL A 276 16.52 -5.29 -31.54
N GLN A 277 15.38 -5.40 -32.23
CA GLN A 277 14.05 -5.25 -31.67
C GLN A 277 13.09 -6.20 -32.39
N SER A 278 13.12 -7.48 -32.03
CA SER A 278 12.39 -8.51 -32.77
C SER A 278 10.89 -8.48 -32.49
N ILE A 279 10.50 -8.38 -31.22
CA ILE A 279 9.10 -8.34 -30.81
C ILE A 279 8.89 -7.13 -29.90
N HIS A 280 7.89 -6.33 -30.23
CA HIS A 280 7.54 -5.14 -29.49
C HIS A 280 6.23 -5.37 -28.74
N LEU A 281 6.18 -4.95 -27.48
CA LEU A 281 4.96 -5.00 -26.67
C LEU A 281 4.33 -3.61 -26.69
N THR A 282 3.18 -3.47 -27.31
CA THR A 282 2.37 -2.26 -27.23
C THR A 282 1.43 -2.35 -26.03
N GLU A 283 1.47 -1.37 -25.16
CA GLU A 283 0.59 -1.32 -24.00
C GLU A 283 -0.68 -0.54 -24.33
N SER A 284 -1.83 -1.15 -24.05
CA SER A 284 -3.15 -0.59 -24.28
C SER A 284 -3.80 -0.33 -22.93
N LEU A 285 -3.72 0.92 -22.51
CA LEU A 285 -4.10 1.38 -21.18
C LEU A 285 -5.60 1.66 -21.12
N MET A 286 -6.35 0.86 -20.37
CA MET A 286 -7.72 1.20 -19.99
C MET A 286 -7.70 2.04 -18.71
N ASN A 287 -8.56 3.07 -18.66
CA ASN A 287 -8.72 3.95 -17.49
C ASN A 287 -7.37 4.49 -16.96
N PRO A 288 -6.60 5.23 -17.79
CA PRO A 288 -5.25 5.64 -17.45
C PRO A 288 -5.25 6.55 -16.23
N VAL A 289 -4.27 6.33 -15.36
CA VAL A 289 -4.09 7.05 -14.12
C VAL A 289 -3.14 8.22 -14.37
N LEU A 290 -3.69 9.34 -14.86
CA LEU A 290 -2.90 10.51 -15.27
C LEU A 290 -2.12 11.16 -14.12
N VAL A 291 -2.71 11.18 -12.93
CA VAL A 291 -2.09 11.74 -11.71
C VAL A 291 -2.23 10.70 -10.62
N TYR A 292 -1.26 9.81 -10.51
CA TYR A 292 -1.26 8.87 -9.41
C TYR A 292 -0.78 9.53 -8.13
N GLY A 293 -1.54 9.34 -7.06
CA GLY A 293 -1.27 9.97 -5.78
C GLY A 293 0.09 9.55 -5.22
N GLN A 294 1.11 10.39 -5.43
CA GLN A 294 2.40 10.41 -4.74
C GLN A 294 2.28 10.50 -3.19
N ASN A 295 1.07 10.39 -2.62
CA ASN A 295 0.78 10.56 -1.21
C ASN A 295 -0.32 9.62 -0.70
N PHE A 296 -0.75 8.59 -1.43
CA PHE A 296 -1.82 7.71 -0.91
C PHE A 296 -1.36 6.94 0.34
N ALA A 297 -0.12 6.47 0.38
CA ALA A 297 0.46 5.89 1.59
C ALA A 297 0.51 6.92 2.74
N THR A 298 0.87 8.18 2.43
CA THR A 298 0.82 9.31 3.36
C THR A 298 -0.61 9.52 3.89
N TYR A 299 -1.63 9.38 3.04
CA TYR A 299 -3.04 9.50 3.42
C TYR A 299 -3.50 8.37 4.34
N VAL A 300 -3.05 7.13 4.13
CA VAL A 300 -3.32 6.02 5.06
C VAL A 300 -2.75 6.33 6.45
N VAL A 301 -1.53 6.87 6.54
CA VAL A 301 -0.96 7.31 7.83
C VAL A 301 -1.86 8.34 8.52
N PHE A 302 -2.37 9.33 7.78
CA PHE A 302 -3.28 10.34 8.33
C PHE A 302 -4.65 9.77 8.73
N ILE A 303 -5.22 8.85 7.97
CA ILE A 303 -6.48 8.18 8.33
C ILE A 303 -6.30 7.34 9.59
N VAL A 304 -5.22 6.56 9.64
CA VAL A 304 -4.88 5.76 10.82
C VAL A 304 -4.74 6.69 12.02
N LEU A 305 -3.94 7.75 11.90
CA LEU A 305 -3.77 8.76 12.94
C LEU A 305 -5.10 9.39 13.38
N TYR A 306 -5.99 9.70 12.43
CA TYR A 306 -7.33 10.23 12.69
C TYR A 306 -8.18 9.24 13.51
N ILE A 307 -8.21 7.96 13.09
CA ILE A 307 -8.92 6.90 13.81
C ILE A 307 -8.33 6.72 15.21
N GLY A 308 -7.01 6.70 15.35
CA GLY A 308 -6.32 6.60 16.64
C GLY A 308 -6.65 7.77 17.56
N SER A 309 -6.66 8.99 17.02
CA SER A 309 -7.02 10.20 17.76
C SER A 309 -8.48 10.16 18.20
N MET A 310 -9.40 9.75 17.33
CA MET A 310 -10.82 9.59 17.68
C MET A 310 -11.02 8.52 18.75
N LEU A 311 -10.32 7.38 18.65
CA LEU A 311 -10.33 6.34 19.67
C LEU A 311 -9.76 6.83 21.00
N ALA A 312 -8.66 7.57 21.00
CA ALA A 312 -8.05 8.14 22.19
C ALA A 312 -9.00 9.13 22.89
N VAL A 313 -9.57 10.07 22.12
CA VAL A 313 -10.54 11.06 22.63
C VAL A 313 -11.78 10.37 23.17
N TYR A 314 -12.40 9.46 22.41
CA TYR A 314 -13.58 8.72 22.86
C TYR A 314 -13.30 7.95 24.14
N SER A 315 -12.16 7.26 24.20
CA SER A 315 -11.74 6.45 25.34
C SER A 315 -11.55 7.32 26.59
N ILE A 316 -10.92 8.48 26.46
CA ILE A 316 -10.71 9.40 27.58
C ILE A 316 -12.04 10.06 27.99
N CYS A 317 -12.85 10.51 27.05
CA CYS A 317 -14.15 11.11 27.34
C CYS A 317 -15.14 10.14 27.97
N LYS A 318 -15.07 8.84 27.66
CA LYS A 318 -16.00 7.83 28.20
C LYS A 318 -15.52 7.22 29.52
N TYR A 319 -14.23 6.88 29.63
CA TYR A 319 -13.74 6.09 30.75
C TYR A 319 -13.10 6.95 31.87
N LEU A 320 -12.69 8.19 31.58
CA LEU A 320 -12.13 9.08 32.60
C LEU A 320 -13.17 9.80 33.50
N PRO A 321 -14.41 10.10 33.06
CA PRO A 321 -15.42 10.70 33.95
C PRO A 321 -15.88 9.79 35.08
N ASN A 322 -16.00 8.48 34.84
CA ASN A 322 -16.35 7.52 35.88
C ASN A 322 -15.35 7.57 37.04
N THR A 323 -14.08 7.84 36.77
CA THR A 323 -13.04 7.99 37.80
C THR A 323 -13.21 9.25 38.65
N ILE A 324 -13.88 10.29 38.14
CA ILE A 324 -14.04 11.60 38.80
C ILE A 324 -15.41 11.73 39.47
N GLU A 325 -16.47 11.16 38.92
CA GLU A 325 -17.76 11.07 39.63
C GLU A 325 -17.66 10.22 40.89
N THR A 326 -16.82 9.16 40.87
CA THR A 326 -16.48 8.40 42.09
C THR A 326 -15.79 9.27 43.16
N ILE A 327 -15.18 10.39 42.76
CA ILE A 327 -14.48 11.32 43.67
C ILE A 327 -15.41 12.46 44.13
N GLY A 328 -16.38 12.88 43.31
CA GLY A 328 -17.28 14.02 43.60
C GLY A 328 -18.60 13.67 44.29
N VAL A 329 -19.20 12.51 44.00
CA VAL A 329 -20.55 12.16 44.48
C VAL A 329 -20.58 11.77 45.97
N LEU A 330 -19.43 11.55 46.61
CA LEU A 330 -19.35 11.28 48.06
C LEU A 330 -19.33 12.55 48.94
N THR A 331 -19.57 13.75 48.42
CA THR A 331 -19.45 15.00 49.22
C THR A 331 -20.64 15.98 49.15
N PHE A 332 -21.82 15.52 48.75
CA PHE A 332 -23.07 16.27 48.94
C PHE A 332 -24.05 15.50 49.84
N GLY A 333 -23.56 15.05 51.00
CA GLY A 333 -24.40 14.59 52.10
C GLY A 333 -24.96 15.80 52.85
N ASN A 334 -26.23 16.11 52.63
CA ASN A 334 -26.99 17.10 53.39
C ASN A 334 -27.63 16.43 54.63
N GLU A 335 -26.82 15.77 55.46
CA GLU A 335 -27.30 15.17 56.72
C GLU A 335 -26.57 15.81 57.91
N SER A 336 -27.36 16.48 58.73
CA SER A 336 -26.90 17.44 59.71
C SER A 336 -26.42 16.85 61.03
N ASN A 337 -26.28 15.53 61.23
CA ASN A 337 -26.03 15.00 62.59
C ASN A 337 -25.19 13.72 62.75
N GLU A 338 -24.55 13.17 61.71
CA GLU A 338 -23.53 12.13 61.95
C GLU A 338 -22.11 12.72 62.01
N PRO A 339 -21.25 12.28 62.96
CA PRO A 339 -19.85 12.68 63.00
C PRO A 339 -19.14 12.08 61.77
N ILE A 340 -19.10 12.90 60.72
CA ILE A 340 -18.36 12.74 59.48
C ILE A 340 -17.02 12.06 59.80
N ARG A 341 -16.89 10.76 59.48
CA ARG A 341 -15.58 10.12 59.38
C ARG A 341 -14.75 11.03 58.49
N LYS A 342 -13.67 11.59 59.05
CA LYS A 342 -12.76 12.52 58.39
C LYS A 342 -12.13 11.87 57.15
N SER A 343 -12.88 11.81 56.05
CA SER A 343 -12.40 11.60 54.69
C SER A 343 -11.74 12.90 54.19
N SER A 344 -10.90 13.51 55.04
CA SER A 344 -10.42 14.88 54.93
C SER A 344 -9.21 15.05 54.01
N GLN A 345 -8.95 14.10 53.11
CA GLN A 345 -7.79 14.17 52.20
C GLN A 345 -8.16 13.82 50.76
N ILE A 346 -9.40 14.04 50.35
CA ILE A 346 -9.71 14.05 48.92
C ILE A 346 -9.39 15.46 48.41
N PRO A 347 -8.32 15.64 47.61
CA PRO A 347 -7.93 16.95 47.11
C PRO A 347 -9.04 17.54 46.24
N LYS A 348 -9.55 18.71 46.63
CA LYS A 348 -10.54 19.46 45.84
C LYS A 348 -9.82 20.19 44.72
N PHE A 349 -9.87 19.64 43.51
CA PHE A 349 -9.34 20.30 42.33
C PHE A 349 -10.41 21.19 41.67
N PRO A 350 -10.08 22.43 41.27
CA PRO A 350 -10.95 23.25 40.45
C PRO A 350 -11.32 22.55 39.13
N ALA A 351 -12.58 22.67 38.69
CA ALA A 351 -13.09 22.02 37.48
C ALA A 351 -12.22 22.30 36.24
N ILE A 352 -11.74 23.54 36.10
CA ILE A 352 -10.86 23.93 34.98
C ILE A 352 -9.55 23.12 34.95
N ARG A 353 -8.97 22.78 36.11
CA ARG A 353 -7.73 21.99 36.18
C ARG A 353 -7.97 20.54 35.79
N ILE A 354 -9.14 20.01 36.13
CA ILE A 354 -9.56 18.64 35.74
C ILE A 354 -9.74 18.58 34.22
N VAL A 355 -10.40 19.58 33.64
CA VAL A 355 -10.60 19.67 32.18
C VAL A 355 -9.25 19.81 31.45
N LEU A 356 -8.35 20.69 31.91
CA LEU A 356 -7.03 20.85 31.32
C LEU A 356 -6.19 19.57 31.43
N ALA A 357 -6.20 18.90 32.57
CA ALA A 357 -5.48 17.65 32.77
C ALA A 357 -6.02 16.52 31.86
N ARG A 358 -7.33 16.46 31.60
CA ARG A 358 -7.94 15.53 30.62
C ARG A 358 -7.41 15.76 29.21
N HIS A 359 -7.39 17.02 28.76
CA HIS A 359 -6.89 17.37 27.44
C HIS A 359 -5.38 17.08 27.31
N ALA A 360 -4.60 17.34 28.37
CA ALA A 360 -3.18 16.99 28.39
C ALA A 360 -2.93 15.48 28.25
N VAL A 361 -3.71 14.64 28.94
CA VAL A 361 -3.62 13.17 28.78
C VAL A 361 -4.02 12.74 27.37
N ALA A 362 -5.06 13.36 26.78
CA ALA A 362 -5.47 13.06 25.41
C ALA A 362 -4.39 13.43 24.39
N MET A 363 -3.79 14.61 24.52
CA MET A 363 -2.67 15.03 23.66
C MET A 363 -1.47 14.09 23.81
N LEU A 364 -1.14 13.67 25.04
CA LEU A 364 -0.07 12.71 25.28
C LEU A 364 -0.34 11.36 24.59
N PHE A 365 -1.57 10.85 24.68
CA PHE A 365 -1.95 9.59 24.04
C PHE A 365 -1.86 9.70 22.52
N SER A 366 -2.42 10.77 21.94
CA SER A 366 -2.30 11.05 20.51
C SER A 366 -0.85 11.16 20.06
N LEU A 367 0.02 11.84 20.83
CA LEU A 367 1.45 11.95 20.51
C LEU A 367 2.14 10.57 20.50
N ILE A 368 1.86 9.74 21.51
CA ILE A 368 2.39 8.37 21.58
C ILE A 368 1.92 7.55 20.39
N HIS A 369 0.64 7.66 20.02
CA HIS A 369 0.12 7.02 18.81
C HIS A 369 0.85 7.50 17.56
N THR A 370 1.03 8.82 17.37
CA THR A 370 1.78 9.39 16.24
C THR A 370 3.18 8.79 16.14
N ILE A 371 3.91 8.75 17.26
CA ILE A 371 5.28 8.22 17.30
C ILE A 371 5.27 6.72 16.96
N ALA A 372 4.36 5.95 17.56
CA ALA A 372 4.26 4.51 17.30
C ALA A 372 3.97 4.21 15.83
N ILE A 373 3.03 4.94 15.22
CA ILE A 373 2.68 4.82 13.80
C ILE A 373 3.89 5.15 12.92
N TRP A 374 4.61 6.22 13.23
CA TRP A 374 5.76 6.67 12.45
C TRP A 374 6.96 5.72 12.55
N MET A 375 7.14 5.07 13.71
CA MET A 375 8.21 4.09 13.91
C MET A 375 8.00 2.79 13.13
N VAL A 376 6.75 2.37 12.86
CA VAL A 376 6.49 1.09 12.18
C VAL A 376 7.12 1.03 10.79
N PRO A 377 6.92 2.01 9.89
CA PRO A 377 7.66 2.04 8.63
C PRO A 377 9.16 2.03 8.88
N GLN A 378 9.71 2.86 9.77
CA GLN A 378 11.16 2.97 10.00
C GLN A 378 11.81 1.65 10.43
N VAL A 379 11.14 0.87 11.27
CA VAL A 379 11.60 -0.47 11.67
C VAL A 379 11.52 -1.46 10.50
N LEU A 380 10.53 -1.30 9.61
CA LEU A 380 10.34 -2.14 8.43
C LEU A 380 11.18 -1.68 7.22
N HIS A 381 11.82 -0.50 7.25
CA HIS A 381 12.66 0.04 6.18
C HIS A 381 13.94 -0.77 5.94
N GLY A 382 14.30 -1.72 6.81
CA GLY A 382 15.53 -2.52 6.68
C GLY A 382 15.65 -3.39 5.43
N HIS A 383 14.56 -3.67 4.71
CA HIS A 383 14.60 -4.52 3.50
C HIS A 383 13.51 -4.14 2.48
N GLN A 384 13.89 -3.54 1.34
CA GLN A 384 13.14 -3.46 0.06
C GLN A 384 11.72 -2.85 0.04
N MET A 385 11.11 -2.53 1.18
CA MET A 385 9.73 -2.06 1.24
C MET A 385 9.58 -0.57 0.91
N SER A 386 10.61 0.25 1.09
CA SER A 386 10.53 1.72 0.95
C SER A 386 10.20 2.19 -0.46
N GLU A 387 10.77 1.55 -1.49
CA GLU A 387 10.47 1.87 -2.90
C GLU A 387 9.00 1.60 -3.24
N HIS A 388 8.39 0.61 -2.59
CA HIS A 388 7.00 0.23 -2.80
C HIS A 388 6.00 1.05 -1.97
N PHE A 389 6.43 1.75 -0.90
CA PHE A 389 5.56 2.69 -0.17
C PHE A 389 5.26 3.97 -0.94
N ASN A 390 6.18 4.39 -1.84
CA ASN A 390 5.98 5.58 -2.68
C ASN A 390 5.02 5.29 -3.86
N GLY A 391 4.89 4.03 -4.27
CA GLY A 391 3.92 3.57 -5.26
C GLY A 391 2.55 3.39 -4.60
N GLY A 392 1.78 4.46 -4.53
CA GLY A 392 0.51 4.55 -3.80
C GLY A 392 -0.40 3.33 -3.87
N GLY A 393 -1.27 3.19 -2.89
CA GLY A 393 -2.44 2.31 -2.98
C GLY A 393 -2.28 0.90 -2.41
N ILE A 394 -3.39 0.43 -1.85
CA ILE A 394 -3.65 -0.97 -1.50
C ILE A 394 -3.47 -1.83 -2.77
N LEU A 395 -2.61 -2.86 -2.70
CA LEU A 395 -2.44 -3.84 -3.77
C LEU A 395 -3.76 -4.55 -4.08
N ASP A 396 -3.93 -5.06 -5.29
CA ASP A 396 -5.06 -5.91 -5.63
C ASP A 396 -4.94 -7.24 -4.86
N TRP A 397 -6.08 -7.81 -4.51
CA TRP A 397 -6.16 -9.03 -3.71
C TRP A 397 -5.49 -10.24 -4.36
N VAL A 398 -5.35 -10.21 -5.69
CA VAL A 398 -4.69 -11.24 -6.48
C VAL A 398 -3.25 -11.47 -6.01
N ILE A 399 -2.52 -10.39 -5.72
CA ILE A 399 -1.13 -10.46 -5.25
C ILE A 399 -0.97 -10.32 -3.73
N MET A 400 -2.06 -10.05 -3.00
CA MET A 400 -2.03 -10.01 -1.52
C MET A 400 -1.86 -11.41 -0.91
N PRO A 401 -1.10 -11.53 0.20
CA PRO A 401 -1.04 -12.76 0.97
C PRO A 401 -2.39 -13.11 1.61
N GLY A 402 -2.68 -14.42 1.70
CA GLY A 402 -3.98 -14.94 2.11
C GLY A 402 -4.53 -14.34 3.41
N PHE A 403 -3.71 -14.26 4.47
CA PHE A 403 -4.11 -13.67 5.74
C PHE A 403 -4.52 -12.19 5.60
N PHE A 404 -3.78 -11.40 4.83
CA PHE A 404 -4.05 -9.97 4.63
C PHE A 404 -5.24 -9.68 3.72
N ARG A 405 -5.81 -10.71 3.06
CA ARG A 405 -7.09 -10.59 2.37
C ARG A 405 -8.26 -10.31 3.31
N VAL A 406 -8.07 -10.44 4.64
CA VAL A 406 -9.03 -9.96 5.66
C VAL A 406 -9.36 -8.47 5.49
N GLY A 407 -8.46 -7.69 4.85
CA GLY A 407 -8.71 -6.34 4.36
C GLY A 407 -10.08 -6.18 3.69
N LYS A 408 -10.51 -7.18 2.89
CA LYS A 408 -11.79 -7.20 2.17
C LYS A 408 -13.03 -7.13 3.06
N ILE A 409 -12.92 -7.34 4.36
CA ILE A 409 -14.05 -7.22 5.27
C ILE A 409 -14.23 -5.76 5.71
N PHE A 410 -13.17 -4.94 5.66
CA PHE A 410 -13.20 -3.58 6.18
C PHE A 410 -13.82 -2.59 5.18
N PRO A 411 -14.55 -1.57 5.67
CA PRO A 411 -15.23 -0.60 4.82
C PRO A 411 -14.25 0.25 4.01
N PHE A 412 -13.01 0.41 4.50
CA PHE A 412 -11.99 1.19 3.81
C PHE A 412 -11.64 0.62 2.43
N THR A 413 -11.53 -0.70 2.29
CA THR A 413 -11.26 -1.34 0.99
C THR A 413 -12.32 -0.97 -0.04
N TYR A 414 -13.60 -0.98 0.35
CA TYR A 414 -14.71 -0.59 -0.52
C TYR A 414 -14.79 0.91 -0.76
N GLY A 415 -14.40 1.74 0.22
CA GLY A 415 -14.27 3.19 0.04
C GLY A 415 -13.22 3.52 -1.01
N VAL A 416 -12.02 2.95 -0.90
CA VAL A 416 -10.94 3.13 -1.89
C VAL A 416 -11.36 2.60 -3.26
N ARG A 417 -12.01 1.42 -3.32
CA ARG A 417 -12.49 0.87 -4.58
C ARG A 417 -13.57 1.74 -5.22
N GLY A 418 -14.50 2.27 -4.43
CA GLY A 418 -15.52 3.22 -4.89
C GLY A 418 -14.91 4.52 -5.42
N LEU A 419 -13.89 5.06 -4.73
CA LEU A 419 -13.16 6.24 -5.22
C LEU A 419 -12.45 5.96 -6.54
N ARG A 420 -11.81 4.79 -6.71
CA ARG A 420 -11.21 4.40 -8.01
C ARG A 420 -12.26 4.36 -9.13
N ALA A 421 -13.45 3.83 -8.86
CA ALA A 421 -14.53 3.80 -9.83
C ALA A 421 -15.05 5.18 -10.22
N ILE A 422 -15.13 6.10 -9.26
CA ILE A 422 -15.56 7.48 -9.50
C ILE A 422 -14.49 8.26 -10.28
N TYR A 423 -13.23 8.19 -9.86
CA TYR A 423 -12.16 9.01 -10.44
C TYR A 423 -11.60 8.45 -11.75
N PHE A 424 -11.41 7.13 -11.84
CA PHE A 424 -10.76 6.49 -13.00
C PHE A 424 -11.74 5.77 -13.91
N GLY A 425 -12.98 5.52 -13.47
CA GLY A 425 -13.96 4.78 -14.27
C GLY A 425 -13.80 3.26 -14.24
N SER A 426 -12.77 2.74 -13.56
CA SER A 426 -12.56 1.29 -13.38
C SER A 426 -13.60 0.68 -12.44
N LEU A 427 -14.07 -0.55 -12.68
CA LEU A 427 -15.01 -1.28 -11.79
C LEU A 427 -16.35 -0.57 -11.52
N ARG A 428 -16.86 0.23 -12.45
CA ARG A 428 -18.15 0.95 -12.29
C ARG A 428 -19.33 0.03 -11.98
N GLU A 429 -19.37 -1.15 -12.61
CA GLU A 429 -20.44 -2.15 -12.40
C GLU A 429 -20.49 -2.67 -10.96
N GLU A 430 -19.38 -2.65 -10.23
CA GLU A 430 -19.31 -3.16 -8.86
C GLU A 430 -19.51 -2.06 -7.80
N MET A 431 -19.87 -0.82 -8.20
CA MET A 431 -20.04 0.30 -7.29
C MET A 431 -21.14 0.06 -6.24
N TRP A 432 -22.22 -0.63 -6.61
CA TRP A 432 -23.33 -0.94 -5.69
C TRP A 432 -22.87 -1.84 -4.52
N ILE A 433 -21.93 -2.76 -4.76
CA ILE A 433 -21.34 -3.62 -3.72
C ILE A 433 -20.59 -2.74 -2.71
N ASN A 434 -19.83 -1.76 -3.21
CA ASN A 434 -19.07 -0.85 -2.35
C ASN A 434 -20.02 -0.06 -1.43
N TRP A 435 -21.13 0.46 -1.96
CA TRP A 435 -22.16 1.16 -1.17
C TRP A 435 -22.82 0.27 -0.13
N LEU A 436 -23.23 -0.95 -0.49
CA LEU A 436 -23.89 -1.87 0.44
C LEU A 436 -22.98 -2.25 1.61
N VAL A 437 -21.70 -2.52 1.35
CA VAL A 437 -20.77 -2.90 2.42
C VAL A 437 -20.50 -1.72 3.36
N ILE A 438 -20.31 -0.50 2.82
CA ILE A 438 -20.14 0.70 3.65
C ILE A 438 -21.40 0.96 4.48
N LEU A 439 -22.59 0.85 3.88
CA LEU A 439 -23.86 1.01 4.59
C LEU A 439 -24.03 -0.03 5.70
N ALA A 440 -23.70 -1.30 5.43
CA ALA A 440 -23.74 -2.37 6.43
C ALA A 440 -22.82 -2.06 7.63
N TRP A 441 -21.62 -1.52 7.36
CA TRP A 441 -20.68 -1.10 8.41
C TRP A 441 -21.12 0.13 9.21
N ILE A 442 -22.09 0.91 8.72
CA ILE A 442 -22.69 2.01 9.50
C ILE A 442 -23.86 1.47 10.33
N VAL A 443 -24.75 0.70 9.70
CA VAL A 443 -25.99 0.22 10.31
C VAL A 443 -25.72 -0.82 11.40
N ILE A 444 -24.89 -1.83 11.13
CA ILE A 444 -24.68 -2.96 12.06
C ILE A 444 -24.04 -2.48 13.38
N PRO A 445 -22.92 -1.73 13.40
CA PRO A 445 -22.36 -1.20 14.63
C PRO A 445 -23.30 -0.21 15.33
N GLY A 446 -24.09 0.56 14.57
CA GLY A 446 -25.12 1.44 15.13
C GLY A 446 -26.17 0.67 15.93
N VAL A 447 -26.69 -0.42 15.35
CA VAL A 447 -27.65 -1.32 16.01
C VAL A 447 -27.02 -2.00 17.23
N ILE A 448 -25.79 -2.52 17.12
CA ILE A 448 -25.06 -3.11 18.25
C ILE A 448 -24.89 -2.08 19.38
N THR A 449 -24.49 -0.86 19.05
CA THR A 449 -24.32 0.22 20.03
C THR A 449 -25.63 0.56 20.73
N LEU A 450 -26.75 0.59 19.99
CA LEU A 450 -28.08 0.79 20.56
C LEU A 450 -28.45 -0.33 21.55
N PHE A 451 -28.19 -1.60 21.20
CA PHE A 451 -28.42 -2.74 22.08
C PHE A 451 -27.55 -2.69 23.34
N LEU A 452 -26.25 -2.39 23.20
CA LEU A 452 -25.33 -2.25 24.31
C LEU A 452 -25.75 -1.10 25.24
N ALA A 453 -26.09 0.06 24.70
CA ALA A 453 -26.57 1.20 25.47
C ALA A 453 -27.88 0.87 26.22
N ARG A 454 -28.83 0.20 25.57
CA ARG A 454 -30.06 -0.27 26.22
C ARG A 454 -29.76 -1.26 27.36
N SER A 455 -28.82 -2.17 27.15
CA SER A 455 -28.42 -3.16 28.16
C SER A 455 -27.75 -2.50 29.37
N GLU A 456 -26.93 -1.47 29.13
CA GLU A 456 -26.25 -0.72 30.18
C GLU A 456 -27.25 0.10 31.01
N ILE A 457 -28.20 0.77 30.35
CA ILE A 457 -29.26 1.52 31.05
C ILE A 457 -30.11 0.57 31.91
N ARG A 458 -30.43 -0.63 31.39
CA ARG A 458 -31.18 -1.63 32.15
C ARG A 458 -30.39 -2.10 33.37
N LEU A 459 -29.11 -2.42 33.21
CA LEU A 459 -28.24 -2.86 34.31
C LEU A 459 -28.08 -1.77 35.38
N ARG A 460 -27.94 -0.49 34.98
CA ARG A 460 -27.90 0.64 35.90
C ARG A 460 -29.19 0.78 36.70
N ARG A 461 -30.36 0.60 36.06
CA ARG A 461 -31.66 0.62 36.74
C ARG A 461 -31.81 -0.54 37.73
N GLU A 462 -31.38 -1.73 37.37
CA GLU A 462 -31.41 -2.91 38.25
C GLU A 462 -30.49 -2.71 39.47
N ASN A 463 -29.29 -2.15 39.27
CA ASN A 463 -28.38 -1.82 40.37
C ASN A 463 -28.96 -0.75 41.32
N MET A 464 -29.59 0.31 40.79
CA MET A 464 -30.26 1.32 41.62
C MET A 464 -31.43 0.73 42.44
N ARG A 465 -32.20 -0.20 41.86
CA ARG A 465 -33.26 -0.91 42.59
C ARG A 465 -32.69 -1.75 43.72
N ARG A 466 -31.58 -2.46 43.49
CA ARG A 466 -30.90 -3.27 44.52
C ARG A 466 -30.38 -2.40 45.66
N THR A 467 -29.77 -1.26 45.36
CA THR A 467 -29.28 -0.34 46.41
C THR A 467 -30.42 0.24 47.25
N HIS A 468 -31.56 0.59 46.65
CA HIS A 468 -32.73 1.05 47.41
C HIS A 468 -33.38 -0.06 48.26
N SER A 469 -33.40 -1.31 47.79
CA SER A 469 -33.96 -2.43 48.58
C SER A 469 -33.11 -2.83 49.81
N ILE A 470 -31.82 -2.45 49.84
CA ILE A 470 -30.89 -2.75 50.93
C ILE A 470 -30.89 -1.65 52.01
N GLN A 471 -31.74 -0.62 51.90
CA GLN A 471 -32.09 0.26 53.02
C GLN A 471 -33.41 -0.20 53.69
N PRO A 472 -33.42 -1.26 54.51
CA PRO A 472 -34.54 -1.53 55.39
C PRO A 472 -34.37 -0.78 56.72
N GLN A 473 -35.37 0.05 57.03
CA GLN A 473 -35.91 0.29 58.37
C GLN A 473 -34.89 0.26 59.53
N GLN A 474 -34.00 1.24 59.60
CA GLN A 474 -33.57 1.74 60.91
C GLN A 474 -34.51 2.90 61.27
N VAL A 475 -35.63 2.54 61.90
CA VAL A 475 -36.50 3.47 62.64
C VAL A 475 -36.49 2.99 64.08
#